data_AF-A0A550GJ76-F1
#
_entry.id   AF-A0A550GJ76-F1
#
_cell.length_a   1.000
_cell.length_b   1.000
_cell.length_c   1.000
_cell.angle_alpha   90.00
_cell.angle_beta   90.00
_cell.angle_gamma   90.00
#
_symmetry.space_group_name_H-M   'P 1'
#
loop_
_entity.id
_entity.type
_entity.pdbx_description
1 polymer ?
#
loop_
_entity_poly.entity_id
_entity_poly.type
_entity_poly.pdbx_seq_one_letter_code
_entity_poly.pdbx_strand_id
1 'polypeptide(L)' 'VPALESSHAIAFAIKLAREMKRDETIAVTLSGRGDKDVEVVADFMGVNI' A
#
# COMPACT_ATOMS: atom_id res chain seq x y z
N VAL A 1 -1.46 -8.35 4.44
CA VAL A 1 -1.54 -6.87 4.37
C VAL A 1 -0.12 -6.33 4.21
N PRO A 2 0.18 -5.43 3.25
CA PRO A 2 1.49 -4.81 3.14
C PRO A 2 1.77 -3.93 4.38
N ALA A 3 3.05 -3.76 4.74
CA ALA A 3 3.42 -2.81 5.79
C ALA A 3 2.93 -1.38 5.45
N LEU A 4 2.74 -0.54 6.47
CA LEU A 4 2.31 0.85 6.26
C LEU A 4 3.26 1.62 5.34
N GLU A 5 4.56 1.41 5.42
CA GLU A 5 5.56 2.03 4.55
C GLU A 5 5.41 1.55 3.10
N SER A 6 5.18 0.25 2.89
CA SER A 6 4.92 -0.33 1.56
C SER A 6 3.59 0.18 0.97
N SER A 7 2.61 0.50 1.82
CA SER A 7 1.32 1.06 1.40
C SER A 7 1.47 2.45 0.76
N HIS A 8 2.45 3.25 1.19
CA HIS A 8 2.76 4.53 0.55
C HIS A 8 3.29 4.35 -0.89
N ALA A 9 4.14 3.34 -1.11
CA ALA A 9 4.66 3.02 -2.44
C ALA A 9 3.53 2.58 -3.39
N ILE A 10 2.60 1.74 -2.91
CA ILE A 10 1.41 1.33 -3.68
C ILE A 10 0.53 2.54 -4.01
N ALA A 11 0.25 3.41 -3.04
CA ALA A 11 -0.57 4.60 -3.25
C ALA A 11 0.02 5.53 -4.31
N PHE A 12 1.35 5.69 -4.33
CA PHE A 12 2.04 6.44 -5.38
C PHE A 12 2.00 5.73 -6.73
N ALA A 13 2.22 4.40 -6.76
CA ALA A 13 2.17 3.62 -7.99
C ALA A 13 0.80 3.72 -8.68
N ILE A 14 -0.30 3.76 -7.92
CA ILE A 14 -1.65 3.99 -8.46
C ILE A 14 -1.78 5.38 -9.09
N LYS A 15 -1.20 6.42 -8.48
CA LYS A 15 -1.20 7.77 -9.05
C LYS A 15 -0.39 7.81 -10.34
N LEU A 16 0.82 7.25 -10.32
CA LEU A 16 1.70 7.18 -11.49
C LEU A 16 1.07 6.40 -12.64
N ALA A 17 0.44 5.27 -12.36
CA ALA A 17 -0.23 4.43 -13.36
C ALA A 17 -1.31 5.18 -14.16
N ARG A 18 -1.92 6.24 -13.59
CA ARG A 18 -2.92 7.06 -14.29
C ARG A 18 -2.32 7.95 -15.37
N GLU A 19 -1.02 8.20 -15.32
CA GLU A 19 -0.27 9.03 -16.27
C GLU A 19 0.50 8.18 -17.30
N MET A 20 0.55 6.86 -17.10
CA MET A 20 1.28 5.90 -17.94
C MET A 20 0.44 5.37 -19.10
N LYS A 21 1.12 4.82 -20.12
CA LYS A 21 0.47 4.09 -21.21
C LYS A 21 0.05 2.71 -20.73
N ARG A 22 -0.96 2.13 -21.41
CA ARG A 22 -1.57 0.85 -20.99
C ARG A 22 -0.63 -0.36 -21.12
N ASP A 23 0.42 -0.25 -21.91
CA ASP A 23 1.41 -1.29 -22.19
C ASP A 23 2.65 -1.20 -21.27
N GLU A 24 2.74 -0.14 -20.45
CA GLU A 24 3.84 0.01 -19.49
C GLU A 24 3.55 -0.75 -18.19
N THR A 25 4.61 -1.24 -17.53
CA THR A 25 4.52 -2.03 -16.31
C THR A 25 5.25 -1.35 -15.16
N ILE A 26 4.65 -1.35 -13.96
CA ILE A 26 5.26 -0.84 -12.72
C ILE A 26 5.60 -2.03 -11.81
N ALA A 27 6.86 -2.13 -11.40
CA ALA A 27 7.29 -3.03 -10.34
C ALA A 27 7.39 -2.26 -9.01
N VAL A 28 6.70 -2.74 -7.97
CA VAL A 28 6.70 -2.10 -6.64
C VAL A 28 7.30 -3.07 -5.63
N THR A 29 8.29 -2.61 -4.86
CA THR A 29 8.89 -3.39 -3.78
C THR A 29 7.98 -3.36 -2.55
N LEU A 30 7.58 -4.54 -2.08
CA LEU A 30 6.94 -4.71 -0.78
C LEU A 30 8.02 -5.06 0.24
N SER A 31 8.49 -4.06 0.98
CA SER A 31 9.61 -4.19 1.91
C SER A 31 9.30 -5.05 3.13
N GLY A 32 8.02 -5.24 3.47
CA GLY A 32 7.62 -5.97 4.66
C GLY A 32 6.13 -6.31 4.71
N ARG A 33 5.79 -7.17 5.66
CA ARG A 33 4.42 -7.58 5.98
C ARG A 33 3.87 -6.68 7.09
N GLY A 34 2.61 -6.27 6.97
CA GLY A 34 1.99 -5.29 7.86
C GLY A 34 1.25 -5.90 9.05
N ASP A 35 1.56 -7.12 9.50
CA ASP A 35 0.79 -7.73 10.62
C ASP A 35 0.92 -6.93 11.91
N LYS A 36 2.06 -6.26 12.13
CA LYS A 36 2.28 -5.39 13.30
C LYS A 36 1.53 -4.06 13.20
N ASP A 37 1.05 -3.72 12.01
CA ASP A 37 0.36 -2.46 11.74
C ASP A 37 -1.16 -2.64 11.81
N VAL A 38 -1.66 -3.88 11.95
CA VAL A 38 -3.08 -4.21 11.86
C VAL A 38 -3.87 -3.56 12.99
N GLU A 39 -3.38 -3.60 14.23
CA GLU A 39 -4.00 -2.96 15.38
C GLU A 39 -4.05 -1.45 15.23
N VAL A 40 -2.94 -0.83 14.80
CA VAL A 40 -2.84 0.62 14.58
C VAL A 40 -3.83 1.08 13.51
N VAL A 41 -3.94 0.33 12.41
CA VAL A 41 -4.86 0.64 11.31
C VAL A 41 -6.31 0.43 11.74
N ALA A 42 -6.62 -0.63 12.48
CA ALA A 42 -7.97 -0.90 12.93
C ALA A 42 -8.48 0.17 13.91
N ASP A 43 -7.64 0.59 14.87
CA ASP A 43 -7.92 1.71 15.77
C ASP A 43 -8.17 3.00 14.97
N PHE A 44 -7.31 3.30 13.99
CA PHE A 44 -7.47 4.46 13.12
C PHE A 44 -8.77 4.41 12.30
N MET A 45 -9.16 3.23 11.82
CA MET A 45 -10.36 3.03 11.02
C MET A 45 -11.63 2.87 11.87
N GLY A 46 -11.51 2.82 13.20
CA GLY A 46 -12.64 2.56 14.11
C GLY A 46 -13.25 1.17 13.93
N VAL A 47 -12.43 0.18 13.53
CA VAL A 47 -12.85 -1.19 13.29
C VAL A 47 -12.38 -2.06 14.46
N ASN A 48 -13.28 -2.88 15.02
CA ASN A 48 -12.89 -3.92 15.97
C ASN A 48 -12.42 -5.16 15.21
N ILE A 49 -11.24 -5.65 15.57
CA ILE A 49 -10.57 -6.83 15.00
C ILE A 49 -10.22 -7.85 16.08
#